data_AF-A0A7V4LQ91-F1
#
_entry.id   AF-A0A7V4LQ91-F1
#
_cell.length_a   1.000
_cell.length_b   1.000
_cell.length_c   1.000
_cell.angle_alpha   90.00
_cell.angle_beta   90.00
_cell.angle_gamma   90.00
#
_symmetry.space_group_name_H-M   'P 1'
#
loop_
_entity.id
_entity.type
_entity.pdbx_description
1 polymer ?
#
loop_
_entity_poly.entity_id
_entity_poly.type
_entity_poly.pdbx_seq_one_letter_code
_entity_poly.pdbx_strand_id
1 'polypeptide(L)'
;MKRFSLLIIAILLIGIQACTQKPTSMQTGSSITEKTILATIDSLTGRYGANQKDLIDKGVRQTASLWISTDGSEAEFQSFCLANYQGDPAAREQLFRKLCRGFEILRGYYSKINKELLKPMHLVSEEEPGTIDELFGAYNPSAHFTDDFFANKIAFITILNFPFYSLREKTEHGPQWSRLEWAYARLGDMFTARVPADVQQNATSKLTASENYIANYNI
;
A
#
# COMPACT_ATOMS: atom_id res chain seq x y z
N MET A 1 -9.12 -55.38 -20.37
CA MET A 1 -7.95 -54.68 -19.79
C MET A 1 -7.52 -53.43 -20.57
N LYS A 2 -7.49 -53.42 -21.92
CA LYS A 2 -7.09 -52.22 -22.69
C LYS A 2 -8.04 -51.01 -22.62
N ARG A 3 -9.34 -51.21 -22.32
CA ARG A 3 -10.32 -50.11 -22.17
C ARG A 3 -10.30 -49.42 -20.80
N PHE A 4 -9.77 -50.09 -19.77
CA PHE A 4 -9.60 -49.52 -18.43
C PHE A 4 -8.35 -48.63 -18.34
N SER A 5 -7.29 -48.97 -19.10
CA SER A 5 -6.07 -48.17 -19.20
C SER A 5 -6.28 -46.81 -19.88
N LEU A 6 -7.28 -46.69 -20.77
CA LEU A 6 -7.62 -45.43 -21.45
C LEU A 6 -8.40 -44.46 -20.54
N LEU A 7 -9.18 -44.96 -19.58
CA LEU A 7 -9.93 -44.14 -18.62
C LEU A 7 -9.03 -43.55 -17.52
N ILE A 8 -7.95 -44.24 -17.15
CA ILE A 8 -6.98 -43.73 -16.16
C ILE A 8 -6.09 -42.63 -16.75
N ILE A 9 -5.81 -42.67 -18.06
CA ILE A 9 -5.04 -41.63 -18.76
C ILE A 9 -5.88 -40.35 -18.93
N ALA A 10 -7.21 -40.47 -19.11
CA ALA A 10 -8.11 -39.31 -19.25
C ALA A 10 -8.30 -38.51 -17.94
N ILE A 11 -8.23 -39.17 -16.77
CA ILE A 11 -8.37 -38.52 -15.46
C ILE A 11 -7.07 -37.78 -15.06
N LEU A 12 -5.90 -38.25 -15.53
CA LEU A 12 -4.61 -37.59 -15.26
C LEU A 12 -4.43 -36.27 -16.04
N LEU A 13 -5.20 -36.05 -17.11
CA LEU A 13 -5.11 -34.86 -17.97
C LEU A 13 -5.97 -33.68 -17.48
N ILE A 14 -6.89 -33.88 -16.54
CA ILE A 14 -7.79 -32.84 -16.03
C ILE A 14 -7.20 -32.17 -14.76
N GLY A 15 -6.21 -32.78 -14.11
CA GLY A 15 -5.59 -32.26 -12.87
C GLY A 15 -4.63 -31.07 -13.03
N ILE A 16 -4.32 -30.64 -14.25
CA ILE A 16 -3.28 -29.60 -14.50
C ILE A 16 -3.89 -28.21 -14.76
N GLN A 17 -5.22 -28.09 -14.87
CA GLN A 17 -5.85 -26.79 -15.16
C GLN A 17 -6.28 -25.98 -13.92
N ALA A 18 -6.12 -26.51 -12.70
CA ALA A 18 -6.55 -25.82 -11.48
C ALA A 18 -5.56 -24.76 -10.93
N CYS A 19 -4.39 -24.57 -11.56
CA CYS A 19 -3.44 -23.51 -11.20
C CYS A 19 -3.18 -22.57 -12.38
N THR A 20 -4.21 -21.86 -12.81
CA THR A 20 -4.04 -20.63 -13.58
C THR A 20 -4.79 -19.49 -12.90
N GLN A 21 -4.41 -19.20 -11.65
CA GLN A 21 -4.52 -17.81 -11.21
C GLN A 21 -3.62 -17.01 -12.14
N LYS A 22 -4.23 -16.22 -13.04
CA LYS A 22 -3.47 -15.21 -13.77
C LYS A 22 -2.75 -14.38 -12.72
N PRO A 23 -1.41 -14.31 -12.70
CA PRO A 23 -0.76 -13.33 -11.86
C PRO A 23 -1.31 -11.97 -12.29
N THR A 24 -1.92 -11.24 -11.36
CA THR A 24 -2.20 -9.83 -11.56
C THR A 24 -0.85 -9.22 -11.93
N SER A 25 -0.69 -8.82 -13.20
CA SER A 25 0.61 -8.35 -13.68
C SER A 25 1.01 -7.17 -12.81
N MET A 26 2.10 -7.29 -12.06
CA MET A 26 2.77 -6.11 -11.52
C MET A 26 3.06 -5.22 -12.73
N GLN A 27 2.34 -4.11 -12.89
CA GLN A 27 2.75 -3.10 -13.86
C GLN A 27 4.04 -2.50 -13.32
N THR A 28 5.15 -3.04 -13.79
CA THR A 28 6.49 -2.63 -13.41
C THR A 28 6.92 -1.46 -14.30
N GLY A 29 7.03 -0.28 -13.70
CA GLY A 29 7.69 0.88 -14.28
C GLY A 29 6.84 2.15 -14.18
N SER A 30 7.49 3.25 -13.78
CA SER A 30 6.90 4.57 -13.90
C SER A 30 6.53 4.86 -15.35
N SER A 31 5.35 5.40 -15.61
CA SER A 31 4.93 5.83 -16.94
C SER A 31 5.30 7.28 -17.26
N ILE A 32 6.08 7.93 -16.40
CA ILE A 32 6.41 9.35 -16.49
C ILE A 32 7.88 9.54 -16.89
N THR A 33 8.13 10.38 -17.89
CA THR A 33 9.48 10.68 -18.36
C THR A 33 10.19 11.70 -17.47
N GLU A 34 11.53 11.65 -17.45
CA GLU A 34 12.34 12.63 -16.71
C GLU A 34 12.08 14.07 -17.19
N LYS A 35 11.77 14.27 -18.48
CA LYS A 35 11.41 15.58 -19.02
C LYS A 35 10.18 16.16 -18.33
N THR A 36 9.13 15.35 -18.16
CA THR A 36 7.88 15.76 -17.49
C THR A 36 8.11 16.02 -15.99
N ILE A 37 8.92 15.19 -15.34
CA ILE A 37 9.31 15.35 -13.94
C ILE A 37 9.99 16.71 -13.72
N LEU A 38 11.04 17.01 -14.51
CA LEU A 38 11.79 18.27 -14.41
C LEU A 38 10.90 19.49 -14.70
N ALA A 39 10.09 19.44 -15.75
CA ALA A 39 9.17 20.52 -16.07
C ALA A 39 8.14 20.80 -14.95
N THR A 40 7.68 19.74 -14.27
CA THR A 40 6.77 19.84 -13.13
C THR A 40 7.46 20.47 -11.92
N ILE A 41 8.69 20.03 -11.61
CA ILE A 41 9.51 20.59 -10.52
C ILE A 41 9.78 22.07 -10.75
N ASP A 42 10.17 22.46 -11.97
CA ASP A 42 10.47 23.84 -12.31
C ASP A 42 9.22 24.73 -12.20
N SER A 43 8.07 24.23 -12.65
CA SER A 43 6.79 24.94 -12.54
C SER A 43 6.38 25.18 -11.08
N LEU A 44 6.49 24.14 -10.23
CA LEU A 44 6.19 24.26 -8.79
C LEU A 44 7.20 25.16 -8.08
N THR A 45 8.49 25.04 -8.39
CA THR A 45 9.56 25.86 -7.80
C THR A 45 9.37 27.33 -8.18
N GLY A 46 9.00 27.63 -9.43
CA GLY A 46 8.68 28.98 -9.87
C GLY A 46 7.47 29.58 -9.15
N ARG A 47 6.49 28.75 -8.75
CA ARG A 47 5.29 29.19 -8.03
C ARG A 47 5.52 29.39 -6.53
N TYR A 48 6.29 28.52 -5.88
CA TYR A 48 6.41 28.46 -4.41
C TYR A 48 7.77 28.88 -3.86
N GLY A 49 8.77 29.11 -4.72
CA GLY A 49 10.09 29.61 -4.37
C GLY A 49 11.18 28.54 -4.30
N ALA A 50 12.43 28.98 -4.50
CA ALA A 50 13.61 28.11 -4.53
C ALA A 50 13.91 27.41 -3.19
N ASN A 51 13.48 28.01 -2.08
CA ASN A 51 13.59 27.44 -0.73
C ASN A 51 12.77 26.14 -0.53
N GLN A 52 11.80 25.85 -1.39
CA GLN A 52 11.01 24.61 -1.35
C GLN A 52 11.47 23.56 -2.37
N LYS A 53 12.50 23.87 -3.17
CA LYS A 53 12.90 23.05 -4.31
C LYS A 53 13.20 21.60 -3.92
N ASP A 54 13.94 21.37 -2.83
CA ASP A 54 14.32 20.02 -2.41
C ASP A 54 13.10 19.17 -2.04
N LEU A 55 12.13 19.78 -1.35
CA LEU A 55 10.88 19.10 -0.99
C LEU A 55 10.01 18.82 -2.23
N ILE A 56 9.92 19.79 -3.15
CA ILE A 56 9.20 19.66 -4.42
C ILE A 56 9.81 18.53 -5.25
N ASP A 57 11.12 18.54 -5.44
CA ASP A 57 11.86 17.53 -6.21
C ASP A 57 11.56 16.14 -5.65
N LYS A 58 11.71 15.96 -4.33
CA LYS A 58 11.48 14.69 -3.67
C LYS A 58 10.04 14.19 -3.80
N GLY A 59 9.06 15.06 -3.57
CA GLY A 59 7.63 14.73 -3.68
C GLY A 59 7.21 14.38 -5.11
N VAL A 60 7.64 15.18 -6.10
CA VAL A 60 7.32 14.94 -7.51
C VAL A 60 7.97 13.66 -8.02
N ARG A 61 9.25 13.42 -7.69
CA ARG A 61 9.96 12.20 -8.10
C ARG A 61 9.36 10.94 -7.48
N GLN A 62 8.99 10.97 -6.20
CA GLN A 62 8.33 9.83 -5.57
C GLN A 62 6.92 9.60 -6.15
N THR A 63 6.19 10.67 -6.46
CA THR A 63 4.89 10.56 -7.13
C THR A 63 5.06 9.89 -8.50
N ALA A 64 6.04 10.35 -9.28
CA ALA A 64 6.32 9.79 -10.61
C ALA A 64 6.76 8.32 -10.54
N SER A 65 7.63 7.95 -9.59
CA SER A 65 8.13 6.57 -9.47
C SER A 65 7.03 5.55 -9.18
N LEU A 66 5.93 5.99 -8.58
CA LEU A 66 4.75 5.20 -8.26
C LEU A 66 3.58 5.44 -9.21
N TRP A 67 3.74 6.23 -10.28
CA TRP A 67 2.70 6.51 -11.26
C TRP A 67 2.80 5.54 -12.44
N ILE A 68 1.76 4.74 -12.66
CA ILE A 68 1.68 3.76 -13.74
C ILE A 68 0.68 4.19 -14.81
N SER A 69 0.63 3.48 -15.93
CA SER A 69 -0.20 3.87 -17.08
C SER A 69 -1.70 3.95 -16.78
N THR A 70 -2.19 3.15 -15.82
CA THR A 70 -3.59 3.20 -15.38
C THR A 70 -3.93 4.41 -14.53
N ASP A 71 -2.93 5.12 -14.00
CA ASP A 71 -3.16 6.31 -13.18
C ASP A 71 -3.44 7.57 -13.99
N GLY A 72 -3.00 7.60 -15.24
CA GLY A 72 -3.15 8.73 -16.15
C GLY A 72 -1.90 8.98 -16.99
N SER A 73 -2.07 9.82 -18.00
CA SER A 73 -1.02 10.31 -18.89
C SER A 73 -0.03 11.25 -18.19
N GLU A 74 1.07 11.57 -18.87
CA GLU A 74 2.05 12.56 -18.40
C GLU A 74 1.44 13.95 -18.15
N ALA A 75 0.50 14.37 -19.01
CA ALA A 75 -0.20 15.64 -18.86
C ALA A 75 -1.11 15.66 -17.61
N GLU A 76 -1.75 14.53 -17.32
CA GLU A 76 -2.56 14.36 -16.11
C GLU A 76 -1.68 14.32 -14.86
N PHE A 77 -0.53 13.67 -14.91
CA PHE A 77 0.47 13.69 -13.83
C PHE A 77 0.93 15.12 -13.50
N GLN A 78 1.32 15.89 -14.53
CA GLN A 78 1.76 17.28 -14.33
C GLN A 78 0.63 18.13 -13.74
N SER A 79 -0.57 18.03 -14.32
CA SER A 79 -1.76 18.75 -13.84
C SER A 79 -2.10 18.39 -12.39
N PHE A 80 -2.02 17.10 -12.06
CA PHE A 80 -2.23 16.59 -10.71
C PHE A 80 -1.24 17.21 -9.71
N CYS A 81 0.05 17.23 -10.03
CA CYS A 81 1.07 17.80 -9.14
C CYS A 81 0.86 19.30 -8.91
N LEU A 82 0.57 20.04 -9.97
CA LEU A 82 0.32 21.49 -9.91
C LEU A 82 -0.94 21.86 -9.11
N ALA A 83 -1.96 21.00 -9.15
CA ALA A 83 -3.21 21.21 -8.43
C ALA A 83 -3.13 20.81 -6.95
N ASN A 84 -2.34 19.79 -6.61
CA ASN A 84 -2.38 19.16 -5.28
C ASN A 84 -1.19 19.49 -4.37
N TYR A 85 -0.12 20.09 -4.89
CA TYR A 85 1.00 20.53 -4.06
C TYR A 85 0.62 21.72 -3.18
N GLN A 86 0.79 21.56 -1.87
CA GLN A 86 0.53 22.57 -0.83
C GLN A 86 1.84 23.24 -0.41
N GLY A 87 2.22 24.31 -1.12
CA GLY A 87 3.42 25.08 -0.80
C GLY A 87 3.24 26.13 0.31
N ASP A 88 2.00 26.42 0.72
CA ASP A 88 1.73 27.24 1.90
C ASP A 88 1.84 26.38 3.18
N PRO A 89 2.65 26.76 4.19
CA PRO A 89 2.82 25.96 5.40
C PRO A 89 1.53 25.66 6.17
N ALA A 90 0.61 26.63 6.25
CA ALA A 90 -0.64 26.45 6.99
C ALA A 90 -1.60 25.51 6.25
N ALA A 91 -1.71 25.65 4.92
CA ALA A 91 -2.49 24.75 4.07
C ALA A 91 -1.92 23.32 4.09
N ARG A 92 -0.59 23.18 4.08
CA ARG A 92 0.09 21.88 4.19
C ARG A 92 -0.19 21.22 5.53
N GLU A 93 -0.12 21.95 6.64
CA GLU A 93 -0.47 21.42 7.95
C GLU A 93 -1.96 21.01 8.02
N GLN A 94 -2.85 21.80 7.43
CA GLN A 94 -4.26 21.46 7.37
C GLN A 94 -4.49 20.16 6.58
N LEU A 95 -3.80 19.99 5.45
CA LEU A 95 -3.84 18.75 4.68
C LEU A 95 -3.34 17.56 5.51
N PHE A 96 -2.20 17.72 6.20
CA PHE A 96 -1.65 16.70 7.10
C PHE A 96 -2.69 16.23 8.12
N ARG A 97 -3.34 17.17 8.82
CA ARG A 97 -4.34 16.85 9.86
C ARG A 97 -5.55 16.09 9.29
N LYS A 98 -6.01 16.46 8.08
CA LYS A 98 -7.11 15.77 7.40
C LYS A 98 -6.72 14.34 7.00
N LEU A 99 -5.53 14.16 6.46
CA LEU A 99 -4.99 12.84 6.10
C LEU A 99 -4.84 11.96 7.34
N CYS A 100 -4.20 12.47 8.40
CA CYS A 100 -4.03 11.74 9.66
C CYS A 100 -5.36 11.28 10.24
N ARG A 101 -6.38 12.16 10.27
CA ARG A 101 -7.72 11.79 10.74
C ARG A 101 -8.31 10.63 9.93
N GLY A 102 -8.24 10.70 8.60
CA GLY A 102 -8.74 9.63 7.73
C GLY A 102 -8.02 8.30 7.96
N PHE A 103 -6.68 8.34 8.04
CA PHE A 103 -5.86 7.16 8.27
C PHE A 103 -6.07 6.54 9.66
N GLU A 104 -6.21 7.36 10.70
CA GLU A 104 -6.49 6.90 12.06
C GLU A 104 -7.83 6.16 12.13
N ILE A 105 -8.88 6.72 11.51
CA ILE A 105 -10.20 6.10 11.43
C ILE A 105 -10.09 4.74 10.75
N LEU A 106 -9.55 4.69 9.54
CA LEU A 106 -9.49 3.46 8.75
C LEU A 106 -8.66 2.38 9.45
N ARG A 107 -7.46 2.71 9.92
CA ARG A 107 -6.58 1.77 10.60
C ARG A 107 -7.17 1.29 11.92
N GLY A 108 -7.77 2.18 12.70
CA GLY A 108 -8.47 1.80 13.93
C GLY A 108 -9.58 0.79 13.68
N TYR A 109 -10.40 1.00 12.65
CA TYR A 109 -11.46 0.07 12.29
C TYR A 109 -10.94 -1.24 11.70
N TYR A 110 -9.91 -1.23 10.86
CA TYR A 110 -9.28 -2.47 10.36
C TYR A 110 -8.72 -3.31 11.51
N SER A 111 -8.00 -2.68 12.46
CA SER A 111 -7.49 -3.38 13.63
C SER A 111 -8.62 -3.92 14.51
N LYS A 112 -9.73 -3.18 14.66
CA LYS A 112 -10.91 -3.67 15.38
C LYS A 112 -11.50 -4.88 14.68
N ILE A 113 -11.80 -4.81 13.38
CA ILE A 113 -12.36 -5.92 12.61
C ILE A 113 -11.47 -7.15 12.75
N ASN A 114 -10.17 -7.00 12.49
CA ASN A 114 -9.21 -8.09 12.59
C ASN A 114 -9.23 -8.76 13.97
N LYS A 115 -9.19 -7.96 15.04
CA LYS A 115 -9.24 -8.46 16.42
C LYS A 115 -10.55 -9.21 16.70
N GLU A 116 -11.68 -8.69 16.25
CA GLU A 116 -12.99 -9.32 16.49
C GLU A 116 -13.14 -10.64 15.72
N LEU A 117 -12.62 -10.72 14.49
CA LEU A 117 -12.62 -11.95 13.69
C LEU A 117 -11.73 -13.04 14.29
N LEU A 118 -10.63 -12.67 14.94
CA LEU A 118 -9.70 -13.63 15.58
C LEU A 118 -10.14 -14.10 16.97
N LYS A 119 -11.20 -13.51 17.55
CA LYS A 119 -11.63 -13.86 18.92
C LYS A 119 -11.92 -15.34 19.13
N PRO A 120 -12.65 -16.05 18.25
CA PRO A 120 -12.94 -17.46 18.46
C PRO A 120 -11.66 -18.28 18.61
N MET A 121 -10.62 -17.96 17.83
CA MET A 121 -9.35 -18.67 17.83
C MET A 121 -8.42 -18.32 19.00
N HIS A 122 -8.51 -17.09 19.52
CA HIS A 122 -7.57 -16.57 20.52
C HIS A 122 -8.08 -16.62 21.97
N LEU A 123 -9.38 -16.80 22.18
CA LEU A 123 -10.00 -16.81 23.50
C LEU A 123 -10.50 -18.22 23.83
N VAL A 124 -10.32 -18.61 25.09
CA VAL A 124 -10.98 -19.82 25.61
C VAL A 124 -12.49 -19.57 25.60
N SER A 125 -13.21 -20.40 24.87
CA SER A 125 -14.66 -20.33 24.72
C SER A 125 -15.28 -21.71 24.96
N GLU A 126 -16.60 -21.81 25.10
CA GLU A 126 -17.28 -23.10 25.26
C GLU A 126 -17.24 -23.95 23.99
N GLU A 127 -17.05 -23.31 22.83
CA GLU A 127 -16.94 -23.96 21.53
C GLU A 127 -15.48 -23.92 21.05
N GLU A 128 -14.99 -25.06 20.57
CA GLU A 128 -13.70 -25.12 19.90
C GLU A 128 -13.79 -24.42 18.52
N PRO A 129 -12.76 -23.66 18.11
CA PRO A 129 -12.76 -22.99 16.81
C PRO A 129 -12.98 -23.97 15.65
N GLY A 130 -13.89 -23.62 14.75
CA GLY A 130 -14.16 -24.38 13.54
C GLY A 130 -13.36 -23.90 12.34
N THR A 131 -13.45 -24.64 11.23
CA THR A 131 -12.80 -24.26 9.95
C THR A 131 -13.21 -22.87 9.46
N ILE A 132 -14.44 -22.44 9.73
CA ILE A 132 -14.88 -21.11 9.32
C ILE A 132 -14.19 -19.99 10.10
N ASP A 133 -13.89 -20.21 11.38
CA ASP A 133 -13.17 -19.26 12.22
C ASP A 133 -11.74 -19.10 11.73
N GLU A 134 -11.08 -20.19 11.31
CA GLU A 134 -9.76 -20.14 10.68
C GLU A 134 -9.77 -19.32 9.38
N LEU A 135 -10.81 -19.50 8.55
CA LEU A 135 -10.97 -18.72 7.31
C LEU A 135 -11.18 -17.22 7.60
N PHE A 136 -11.92 -16.88 8.65
CA PHE A 136 -12.07 -15.50 9.09
C PHE A 136 -10.81 -14.93 9.73
N GLY A 137 -10.05 -15.73 10.48
CA GLY A 137 -8.73 -15.35 11.00
C GLY A 137 -7.73 -15.07 9.88
N ALA A 138 -7.83 -15.82 8.77
CA ALA A 138 -6.98 -15.64 7.59
C ALA A 138 -7.38 -14.47 6.68
N TYR A 139 -8.50 -13.79 6.95
CA TYR A 139 -8.99 -12.67 6.14
C TYR A 139 -8.32 -11.35 6.52
N ASN A 140 -7.80 -10.61 5.53
CA ASN A 140 -7.21 -9.29 5.76
C ASN A 140 -8.20 -8.18 5.34
N PRO A 141 -8.85 -7.49 6.29
CA PRO A 141 -9.81 -6.42 5.97
C PRO A 141 -9.17 -5.17 5.33
N SER A 142 -7.83 -5.07 5.38
CA SER A 142 -7.07 -3.95 4.84
C SER A 142 -6.30 -4.29 3.56
N ALA A 143 -6.50 -5.48 2.97
CA ALA A 143 -5.73 -5.95 1.82
C ALA A 143 -5.71 -4.94 0.66
N HIS A 144 -6.86 -4.35 0.34
CA HIS A 144 -7.02 -3.38 -0.76
C HIS A 144 -6.67 -1.93 -0.40
N PHE A 145 -6.31 -1.63 0.86
CA PHE A 145 -6.11 -0.25 1.33
C PHE A 145 -5.16 0.54 0.42
N THR A 146 -4.00 -0.03 0.07
CA THR A 146 -3.01 0.67 -0.75
C THR A 146 -3.48 0.83 -2.20
N ASP A 147 -4.06 -0.22 -2.79
CA ASP A 147 -4.56 -0.21 -4.17
C ASP A 147 -5.64 0.87 -4.37
N ASP A 148 -6.61 0.91 -3.46
CA ASP A 148 -7.71 1.88 -3.47
C ASP A 148 -7.19 3.31 -3.33
N PHE A 149 -6.17 3.52 -2.49
CA PHE A 149 -5.60 4.84 -2.23
C PHE A 149 -4.72 5.37 -3.38
N PHE A 150 -4.13 4.48 -4.17
CA PHE A 150 -3.53 4.88 -5.45
C PHE A 150 -4.61 5.17 -6.50
N ALA A 151 -5.63 4.33 -6.60
CA ALA A 151 -6.73 4.50 -7.56
C ALA A 151 -7.48 5.83 -7.36
N ASN A 152 -7.80 6.18 -6.12
CA ASN A 152 -8.49 7.44 -5.76
C ASN A 152 -7.55 8.65 -5.57
N LYS A 153 -6.24 8.46 -5.79
CA LYS A 153 -5.17 9.48 -5.71
C LYS A 153 -4.79 10.00 -4.32
N ILE A 154 -5.38 9.51 -3.23
CA ILE A 154 -5.00 9.95 -1.87
C ILE A 154 -3.54 9.59 -1.55
N ALA A 155 -3.06 8.43 -2.00
CA ALA A 155 -1.65 8.04 -1.85
C ALA A 155 -0.72 9.06 -2.53
N PHE A 156 -1.06 9.48 -3.74
CA PHE A 156 -0.30 10.49 -4.48
C PHE A 156 -0.32 11.87 -3.82
N ILE A 157 -1.49 12.33 -3.33
CA ILE A 157 -1.59 13.59 -2.58
C ILE A 157 -0.68 13.52 -1.34
N THR A 158 -0.64 12.37 -0.67
CA THR A 158 0.17 12.16 0.53
C THR A 158 1.66 12.26 0.19
N ILE A 159 2.17 11.47 -0.74
CA ILE A 159 3.62 11.44 -1.05
C ILE A 159 4.12 12.71 -1.73
N LEU A 160 3.27 13.40 -2.51
CA LEU A 160 3.61 14.67 -3.13
C LEU A 160 3.92 15.75 -2.07
N ASN A 161 3.18 15.74 -0.97
CA ASN A 161 3.26 16.76 0.08
C ASN A 161 4.10 16.32 1.30
N PHE A 162 4.23 15.01 1.51
CA PHE A 162 4.92 14.39 2.64
C PHE A 162 5.74 13.19 2.13
N PRO A 163 6.85 13.43 1.41
CA PRO A 163 7.62 12.36 0.81
C PRO A 163 8.33 11.49 1.86
N PHE A 164 8.68 10.28 1.44
CA PHE A 164 9.43 9.30 2.22
C PHE A 164 10.85 9.77 2.50
N TYR A 165 11.35 9.50 3.71
CA TYR A 165 12.76 9.68 4.06
C TYR A 165 13.37 8.34 4.47
N SER A 166 14.51 8.02 3.87
CA SER A 166 15.30 6.84 4.23
C SER A 166 15.83 6.94 5.67
N LEU A 167 16.21 5.81 6.25
CA LEU A 167 16.80 5.77 7.60
C LEU A 167 18.03 6.67 7.72
N ARG A 168 18.87 6.71 6.67
CA ARG A 168 20.04 7.58 6.62
C ARG A 168 19.64 9.06 6.68
N GLU A 169 18.74 9.49 5.83
CA GLU A 169 18.26 10.89 5.82
C GLU A 169 17.58 11.28 7.13
N LYS A 170 16.81 10.36 7.74
CA LYS A 170 16.21 10.58 9.07
C LYS A 170 17.27 10.72 10.16
N THR A 171 18.37 9.99 10.07
CA THR A 171 19.50 10.12 11.01
C THR A 171 20.22 11.45 10.84
N GLU A 172 20.41 11.88 9.59
CA GLU A 172 21.13 13.11 9.25
C GLU A 172 20.31 14.38 9.57
N HIS A 173 19.03 14.42 9.19
CA HIS A 173 18.20 15.61 9.33
C HIS A 173 17.34 15.62 10.60
N GLY A 174 17.05 14.44 11.16
CA GLY A 174 16.17 14.27 12.31
C GLY A 174 16.50 15.12 13.54
N PRO A 175 17.78 15.37 13.90
CA PRO A 175 18.13 16.28 15.00
C PRO A 175 17.67 17.72 14.82
N GLN A 176 17.43 18.16 13.58
CA GLN A 176 16.99 19.53 13.25
C GLN A 176 15.47 19.64 13.10
N TRP A 177 14.77 18.51 12.98
CA TRP A 177 13.33 18.48 12.78
C TRP A 177 12.57 18.76 14.07
N SER A 178 11.59 19.66 13.95
CA SER A 178 10.51 19.81 14.90
C SER A 178 9.66 18.54 15.00
N ARG A 179 8.83 18.47 16.04
CA ARG A 179 7.84 17.37 16.19
C ARG A 179 6.90 17.26 14.98
N LEU A 180 6.54 18.39 14.37
CA LEU A 180 5.66 18.42 13.21
C LEU A 180 6.34 17.86 11.96
N GLU A 181 7.62 18.21 11.74
CA GLU A 181 8.40 17.69 10.61
C GLU A 181 8.66 16.18 10.75
N TRP A 182 8.89 15.70 11.98
CA TRP A 182 8.92 14.26 12.25
C TRP A 182 7.60 13.57 11.91
N ALA A 183 6.47 14.21 12.23
CA ALA A 183 5.16 13.68 11.92
C ALA A 183 4.91 13.64 10.38
N TYR A 184 5.36 14.66 9.66
CA TYR A 184 5.35 14.70 8.19
C TYR A 184 6.19 13.58 7.59
N ALA A 185 7.43 13.40 8.06
CA ALA A 185 8.31 12.33 7.58
C ALA A 185 7.72 10.94 7.87
N ARG A 186 7.02 10.77 9.01
CA ARG A 186 6.38 9.51 9.37
C ARG A 186 5.16 9.19 8.51
N LEU A 187 4.44 10.21 8.05
CA LEU A 187 3.32 10.06 7.11
C LEU A 187 3.81 9.57 5.75
N GLY A 188 4.98 10.05 5.30
CA GLY A 188 5.60 9.64 4.03
C GLY A 188 6.02 8.16 3.98
N ASP A 189 6.15 7.50 5.12
CA ASP A 189 6.43 6.06 5.20
C ASP A 189 5.25 5.17 4.78
N MET A 190 4.05 5.73 4.62
CA MET A 190 2.84 4.94 4.32
C MET A 190 2.82 4.37 2.90
N PHE A 191 3.39 5.09 1.92
CA PHE A 191 3.28 4.74 0.50
C PHE A 191 4.65 4.78 -0.18
N THR A 192 5.44 3.71 0.01
CA THR A 192 6.77 3.56 -0.59
C THR A 192 6.78 2.58 -1.78
N ALA A 193 5.75 1.74 -1.88
CA ALA A 193 5.59 0.75 -2.94
C ALA A 193 4.11 0.47 -3.20
N ARG A 194 3.80 -0.05 -4.39
CA ARG A 194 2.50 -0.63 -4.74
C ARG A 194 2.52 -2.12 -4.47
N VAL A 195 2.08 -2.53 -3.28
CA VAL A 195 1.93 -3.94 -2.94
C VAL A 195 0.48 -4.34 -3.26
N PRO A 196 0.24 -5.21 -4.26
CA PRO A 196 -1.10 -5.64 -4.63
C PRO A 196 -1.87 -6.29 -3.48
N ALA A 197 -3.19 -6.11 -3.46
CA ALA A 197 -4.06 -6.64 -2.43
C ALA A 197 -4.03 -8.17 -2.31
N ASP A 198 -3.90 -8.89 -3.43
CA ASP A 198 -3.79 -10.35 -3.43
C ASP A 198 -2.52 -10.83 -2.72
N VAL A 199 -1.41 -10.09 -2.86
CA VAL A 199 -0.17 -10.34 -2.13
C VAL A 199 -0.37 -10.11 -0.63
N GLN A 200 -1.02 -9.01 -0.23
CA GLN A 200 -1.29 -8.70 1.18
C GLN A 200 -2.21 -9.74 1.83
N GLN A 201 -3.26 -10.14 1.11
CA GLN A 201 -4.20 -11.17 1.56
C GLN A 201 -3.50 -12.52 1.69
N ASN A 202 -2.68 -12.92 0.70
CA ASN A 202 -1.93 -14.17 0.74
C ASN A 202 -0.94 -14.21 1.92
N ALA A 203 -0.20 -13.12 2.16
CA ALA A 203 0.70 -13.02 3.30
C ALA A 203 -0.03 -13.25 4.64
N THR A 204 -1.23 -12.68 4.80
CA THR A 204 -2.06 -12.84 5.99
C THR A 204 -2.53 -14.29 6.15
N SER A 205 -2.98 -14.91 5.07
CA SER A 205 -3.40 -16.31 5.08
C SER A 205 -2.26 -17.27 5.41
N LYS A 206 -1.03 -16.99 4.96
CA LYS A 206 0.16 -17.77 5.33
C LYS A 206 0.55 -17.60 6.79
N LEU A 207 0.52 -16.36 7.31
CA LEU A 207 0.81 -16.08 8.71
C LEU A 207 -0.18 -16.81 9.64
N THR A 208 -1.48 -16.72 9.34
CA THR A 208 -2.53 -17.38 10.12
C THR A 208 -2.36 -18.91 10.11
N ALA A 209 -2.04 -19.50 8.95
CA ALA A 209 -1.76 -20.93 8.86
C ALA A 209 -0.55 -21.35 9.72
N SER A 210 0.48 -20.51 9.81
CA SER A 210 1.63 -20.76 10.70
C SER A 210 1.26 -20.60 12.17
N GLU A 211 0.46 -19.60 12.54
CA GLU A 211 -0.02 -19.40 13.93
C GLU A 211 -0.88 -20.58 14.39
N ASN A 212 -1.80 -21.05 13.54
CA ASN A 212 -2.62 -22.23 13.82
C ASN A 212 -1.77 -23.50 13.99
N TYR A 213 -0.73 -23.65 13.18
CA TYR A 213 0.20 -24.77 13.35
C TYR A 213 0.89 -24.71 14.73
N ILE A 214 1.38 -23.54 15.15
CA ILE A 214 2.03 -23.39 16.46
C ILE A 214 1.04 -23.65 17.61
N ALA A 215 -0.15 -23.03 17.55
CA ALA A 215 -1.17 -23.14 18.59
C ALA A 215 -1.64 -24.59 18.81
N ASN A 216 -1.81 -25.37 17.73
CA ASN A 216 -2.25 -26.76 17.83
C ASN A 216 -1.14 -27.72 18.29
N TYR A 217 0.14 -27.37 18.08
CA TYR A 217 1.26 -28.21 18.50
C TYR A 217 1.80 -27.88 19.91
N ASN A 218 1.23 -26.88 20.61
CA ASN A 218 1.64 -26.47 21.97
C ASN A 218 3.16 -26.24 22.10
N ILE A 219 3.80 -25.60 21.12
CA ILE A 219 5.20 -25.11 21.22
C ILE A 219 5.22 -23.73 21.85
#